data_AF-A0A2T1HYH4-F1
#
_entry.id   AF-A0A2T1HYH4-F1
#
_cell.length_a   1.000
_cell.length_b   1.000
_cell.length_c   1.000
_cell.angle_alpha   90.00
_cell.angle_beta   90.00
_cell.angle_gamma   90.00
#
_symmetry.space_group_name_H-M   'P 1'
#
loop_
_entity.id
_entity.type
_entity.pdbx_description
1 polymer ?
#
loop_
_entity_poly.entity_id
_entity_poly.type
_entity_poly.pdbx_seq_one_letter_code
_entity_poly.pdbx_strand_id
1 'polypeptide(L)'
;MYEWLTWLGWWPLTVGTLVGAVLKYAALVGVAAALLQFFGRSAIENWFKKRLQNHIHEQNKEAARLKNELDKDVELLKGGLSREVEILKGRINAQADRRLRLHQYEFEALPRLWELLDKAFSATAAVAFSFDRIQDLSGSREEELRRYAVEHDYTESETAFLLNETDKSKAILRINKVRRANAARRAMWKLGSFNRRNAIFWPEEITSEVNAIIDEITEVLVWSDMEDKRGIDAHQMDRTLKTVGNFTDARRPRLEKAQNLVRERLNIDVLAGEKADRTELNISAAR
;
A
#
# COMPACT_ATOMS: atom_id res chain seq x y z
N MET A 1 -59.79 120.91 -11.91
CA MET A 1 -59.32 120.67 -13.28
C MET A 1 -57.99 121.41 -13.43
N TYR A 2 -56.91 120.67 -13.72
CA TYR A 2 -55.55 121.13 -14.07
C TYR A 2 -54.67 121.88 -13.03
N GLU A 3 -54.01 121.13 -12.13
CA GLU A 3 -52.73 121.50 -11.48
C GLU A 3 -51.85 120.26 -11.20
N TRP A 4 -51.46 119.49 -12.23
CA TRP A 4 -50.57 118.31 -12.09
C TRP A 4 -49.37 118.34 -13.07
N LEU A 5 -48.92 119.54 -13.49
CA LEU A 5 -48.02 119.71 -14.64
C LEU A 5 -46.76 120.56 -14.36
N THR A 6 -46.14 120.41 -13.19
CA THR A 6 -44.86 121.07 -12.88
C THR A 6 -43.74 120.14 -12.34
N TRP A 7 -43.94 118.82 -12.33
CA TRP A 7 -42.97 117.87 -11.77
C TRP A 7 -41.99 117.21 -12.77
N LEU A 8 -41.78 117.80 -13.95
CA LEU A 8 -41.03 117.18 -15.07
C LEU A 8 -39.88 118.04 -15.62
N GLY A 9 -39.24 118.85 -14.77
CA GLY A 9 -38.21 119.82 -15.21
C GLY A 9 -36.76 119.57 -14.79
N TRP A 10 -36.47 118.58 -13.93
CA TRP A 10 -35.15 118.44 -13.26
C TRP A 10 -34.46 117.06 -13.44
N TRP A 11 -34.88 116.26 -14.42
CA TRP A 11 -34.31 114.93 -14.68
C TRP A 11 -33.10 114.80 -15.65
N PRO A 12 -32.69 115.77 -16.50
CA PRO A 12 -31.61 115.50 -17.46
C PRO A 12 -30.19 115.57 -16.87
N LEU A 13 -30.00 116.20 -15.71
CA LEU A 13 -28.64 116.47 -15.16
C LEU A 13 -28.18 115.49 -14.08
N THR A 14 -29.08 114.66 -13.52
CA THR A 14 -28.71 113.59 -12.57
C THR A 14 -28.50 112.24 -13.25
N VAL A 15 -29.10 112.01 -14.42
CA VAL A 15 -28.93 110.75 -15.17
C VAL A 15 -27.53 110.65 -15.79
N GLY A 16 -26.94 111.76 -16.27
CA GLY A 16 -25.60 111.74 -16.87
C GLY A 16 -24.46 111.44 -15.87
N THR A 17 -24.56 111.93 -14.63
CA THR A 17 -23.59 111.65 -13.57
C THR A 17 -23.78 110.25 -12.97
N LEU A 18 -25.00 109.75 -12.88
CA LEU A 18 -25.28 108.37 -12.50
C LEU A 18 -24.79 107.36 -13.55
N VAL A 19 -24.99 107.61 -14.85
CA VAL A 19 -24.50 106.72 -15.92
C VAL A 19 -22.96 106.71 -15.97
N GLY A 20 -22.31 107.86 -15.77
CA GLY A 20 -20.84 107.94 -15.67
C GLY A 20 -20.27 107.26 -14.43
N ALA A 21 -20.94 107.33 -13.28
CA ALA A 21 -20.57 106.60 -12.08
C ALA A 21 -20.78 105.09 -12.23
N VAL A 22 -21.91 104.65 -12.81
CA VAL A 22 -22.20 103.25 -13.10
C VAL A 22 -21.18 102.65 -14.07
N LEU A 23 -20.73 103.40 -15.09
CA LEU A 23 -19.67 102.95 -16.00
C LEU A 23 -18.30 102.79 -15.32
N LYS A 24 -17.94 103.69 -14.40
CA LYS A 24 -16.69 103.56 -13.61
C LYS A 24 -16.75 102.39 -12.64
N TYR A 25 -17.89 102.18 -11.98
CA TYR A 25 -18.10 101.01 -11.13
C TYR A 25 -18.15 99.72 -11.95
N ALA A 26 -18.76 99.70 -13.13
CA ALA A 26 -18.78 98.54 -14.02
C ALA A 26 -17.37 98.20 -14.54
N ALA A 27 -16.53 99.20 -14.82
CA ALA A 27 -15.13 98.98 -15.19
C ALA A 27 -14.30 98.40 -14.02
N LEU A 28 -14.48 98.92 -12.80
CA LEU A 28 -13.83 98.39 -11.60
C LEU A 28 -14.31 96.97 -11.24
N VAL A 29 -15.61 96.71 -11.36
CA VAL A 29 -16.19 95.37 -11.18
C VAL A 29 -15.70 94.43 -12.26
N GLY A 30 -15.56 94.89 -13.51
CA GLY A 30 -14.99 94.11 -14.61
C GLY A 30 -13.52 93.76 -14.39
N VAL A 31 -12.71 94.70 -13.91
CA VAL A 31 -11.29 94.46 -13.58
C VAL A 31 -11.17 93.55 -12.36
N ALA A 32 -11.98 93.73 -11.32
CA ALA A 32 -12.01 92.85 -10.17
C ALA A 32 -12.47 91.42 -10.54
N ALA A 33 -13.50 91.29 -11.38
CA ALA A 33 -13.96 90.01 -11.89
C ALA A 33 -12.92 89.33 -12.78
N ALA A 34 -12.22 90.09 -13.62
CA ALA A 34 -11.14 89.58 -14.47
C ALA A 34 -9.93 89.11 -13.64
N LEU A 35 -9.53 89.87 -12.62
CA LEU A 35 -8.46 89.47 -11.70
C LEU A 35 -8.87 88.25 -10.87
N LEU A 36 -10.12 88.18 -10.41
CA LEU A 36 -10.62 87.05 -9.64
C LEU A 36 -10.79 85.80 -10.52
N GLN A 37 -11.15 85.95 -11.81
CA GLN A 37 -11.08 84.87 -12.79
C GLN A 37 -9.65 84.42 -13.07
N PHE A 38 -8.72 85.36 -13.22
CA PHE A 38 -7.33 85.05 -13.58
C PHE A 38 -6.58 84.38 -12.41
N PHE A 39 -6.62 84.98 -11.22
CA PHE A 39 -6.00 84.43 -10.02
C PHE A 39 -6.79 83.21 -9.49
N GLY A 40 -8.12 83.21 -9.60
CA GLY A 40 -8.96 82.09 -9.21
C GLY A 40 -8.68 80.84 -10.04
N ARG A 41 -8.53 80.97 -11.38
CA ARG A 41 -8.19 79.83 -12.25
C ARG A 41 -6.84 79.23 -11.89
N SER A 42 -5.80 80.06 -11.74
CA SER A 42 -4.46 79.55 -11.40
C SER A 42 -4.40 78.93 -10.00
N ALA A 43 -5.10 79.52 -9.02
CA ALA A 43 -5.18 78.96 -7.67
C ALA A 43 -5.95 77.62 -7.64
N ILE A 44 -7.08 77.52 -8.35
CA ILE A 44 -7.88 76.30 -8.45
C ILE A 44 -7.10 75.20 -9.20
N GLU A 45 -6.43 75.52 -10.31
CA GLU A 45 -5.63 74.55 -11.06
C GLU A 45 -4.46 74.01 -10.24
N ASN A 46 -3.71 74.88 -9.56
CA ASN A 46 -2.60 74.45 -8.70
C ASN A 46 -3.10 73.61 -7.51
N TRP A 47 -4.21 74.01 -6.89
CA TRP A 47 -4.83 73.24 -5.81
C TRP A 47 -5.32 71.86 -6.30
N PHE A 48 -6.01 71.83 -7.44
CA PHE A 48 -6.55 70.60 -8.03
C PHE A 48 -5.42 69.67 -8.48
N LYS A 49 -4.38 70.20 -9.13
CA LYS A 49 -3.19 69.46 -9.54
C LYS A 49 -2.47 68.85 -8.33
N LYS A 50 -2.29 69.62 -7.26
CA LYS A 50 -1.69 69.11 -6.01
C LYS A 50 -2.53 68.00 -5.39
N ARG A 51 -3.86 68.15 -5.37
CA ARG A 51 -4.77 67.14 -4.81
C ARG A 51 -4.80 65.86 -5.67
N LEU A 52 -4.78 65.99 -7.00
CA LEU A 52 -4.64 64.87 -7.94
C LEU A 52 -3.30 64.15 -7.74
N GLN A 53 -2.20 64.88 -7.66
CA GLN A 53 -0.88 64.28 -7.40
C GLN A 53 -0.85 63.53 -6.08
N ASN A 54 -1.44 64.10 -5.02
CA ASN A 54 -1.54 63.42 -3.73
C ASN A 54 -2.36 62.13 -3.82
N HIS A 55 -3.53 62.16 -4.47
CA HIS A 55 -4.34 60.96 -4.63
C HIS A 55 -3.68 59.88 -5.50
N ILE A 56 -3.00 60.27 -6.59
CA ILE A 56 -2.23 59.33 -7.42
C ILE A 56 -1.10 58.72 -6.61
N HIS A 57 -0.41 59.52 -5.78
CA HIS A 57 0.65 59.01 -4.91
C HIS A 57 0.10 58.06 -3.84
N GLU A 58 -1.04 58.39 -3.21
CA GLU A 58 -1.73 57.52 -2.25
C GLU A 58 -2.18 56.20 -2.89
N GLN A 59 -2.83 56.24 -4.05
CA GLN A 59 -3.25 55.05 -4.80
C GLN A 59 -2.04 54.18 -5.20
N ASN A 60 -0.96 54.78 -5.67
CA ASN A 60 0.26 54.04 -6.01
C ASN A 60 0.90 53.39 -4.77
N LYS A 61 0.83 54.08 -3.62
CA LYS A 61 1.35 53.56 -2.35
C LYS A 61 0.49 52.39 -1.83
N GLU A 62 -0.83 52.48 -1.94
CA GLU A 62 -1.75 51.39 -1.59
C GLU A 62 -1.60 50.20 -2.53
N ALA A 63 -1.50 50.44 -3.85
CA ALA A 63 -1.25 49.39 -4.83
C ALA A 63 0.08 48.66 -4.57
N ALA A 64 1.14 49.39 -4.22
CA ALA A 64 2.42 48.80 -3.85
C ALA A 64 2.35 47.98 -2.56
N ARG A 65 1.59 48.45 -1.55
CA ARG A 65 1.36 47.70 -0.30
C ARG A 65 0.61 46.40 -0.54
N LEU A 66 -0.51 46.46 -1.26
CA LEU A 66 -1.32 45.29 -1.59
C LEU A 66 -0.52 44.26 -2.41
N LYS A 67 0.30 44.74 -3.36
CA LYS A 67 1.19 43.85 -4.11
C LYS A 67 2.21 43.15 -3.21
N ASN A 68 2.85 43.89 -2.29
CA ASN A 68 3.80 43.29 -1.34
C ASN A 68 3.12 42.30 -0.38
N GLU A 69 1.90 42.58 0.07
CA GLU A 69 1.11 41.64 0.89
C GLU A 69 0.76 40.39 0.10
N LEU A 70 0.29 40.53 -1.15
CA LEU A 70 -0.01 39.42 -2.02
C LEU A 70 1.23 38.55 -2.32
N ASP A 71 2.37 39.17 -2.61
CA ASP A 71 3.62 38.47 -2.86
C ASP A 71 4.05 37.66 -1.63
N LYS A 72 3.91 38.24 -0.43
CA LYS A 72 4.19 37.56 0.85
C LYS A 72 3.27 36.37 1.09
N ASP A 73 1.96 36.52 0.85
CA ASP A 73 1.00 35.43 1.02
C ASP A 73 1.26 34.29 0.02
N VAL A 74 1.62 34.63 -1.22
CA VAL A 74 2.01 33.64 -2.23
C VAL A 74 3.28 32.89 -1.82
N GLU A 75 4.29 33.57 -1.26
CA GLU A 75 5.50 32.91 -0.75
C GLU A 75 5.20 31.98 0.43
N LEU A 76 4.35 32.42 1.37
CA LEU A 76 3.93 31.59 2.50
C LEU A 76 3.16 30.34 2.04
N LEU A 77 2.24 30.49 1.09
CA LEU A 77 1.49 29.37 0.51
C LEU A 77 2.41 28.41 -0.25
N LYS A 78 3.35 28.92 -1.06
CA LYS A 78 4.35 28.09 -1.75
C LYS A 78 5.23 27.32 -0.77
N GLY A 79 5.70 27.98 0.30
CA GLY A 79 6.48 27.34 1.36
C GLY A 79 5.69 26.24 2.08
N GLY A 80 4.42 26.49 2.39
CA GLY A 80 3.51 25.52 2.98
C GLY A 80 3.30 24.29 2.09
N LEU A 81 2.94 24.51 0.82
CA LEU A 81 2.75 23.44 -0.16
C LEU A 81 4.02 22.62 -0.39
N SER A 82 5.18 23.27 -0.50
CA SER A 82 6.47 22.57 -0.66
C SER A 82 6.74 21.62 0.52
N ARG A 83 6.47 22.10 1.75
CA ARG A 83 6.63 21.31 2.97
C ARG A 83 5.66 20.13 3.02
N GLU A 84 4.40 20.33 2.64
CA GLU A 84 3.41 19.25 2.58
C GLU A 84 3.80 18.18 1.56
N VAL A 85 4.26 18.59 0.37
CA VAL A 85 4.75 17.67 -0.67
C VAL A 85 5.94 16.85 -0.16
N GLU A 86 6.90 17.46 0.54
CA GLU A 86 8.02 16.74 1.14
C GLU A 86 7.58 15.72 2.19
N ILE A 87 6.64 16.10 3.07
CA ILE A 87 6.08 15.19 4.08
C ILE A 87 5.36 14.00 3.42
N LEU A 88 4.55 14.26 2.38
CA LEU A 88 3.85 13.22 1.64
C LEU A 88 4.83 12.29 0.91
N LYS A 89 5.86 12.84 0.25
CA LYS A 89 6.93 12.04 -0.36
C LYS A 89 7.62 11.15 0.67
N GLY A 90 7.97 11.70 1.84
CA GLY A 90 8.56 10.93 2.94
C GLY A 90 7.66 9.78 3.42
N ARG A 91 6.34 10.02 3.55
CA ARG A 91 5.37 8.99 3.93
C ARG A 91 5.23 7.90 2.86
N ILE A 92 5.15 8.28 1.59
CA ILE A 92 5.05 7.33 0.46
C ILE A 92 6.31 6.45 0.41
N ASN A 93 7.50 7.05 0.50
CA ASN A 93 8.76 6.31 0.51
C ASN A 93 8.83 5.33 1.69
N ALA A 94 8.47 5.77 2.89
CA ALA A 94 8.45 4.90 4.07
C ALA A 94 7.45 3.73 3.92
N GLN A 95 6.29 3.94 3.30
CA GLN A 95 5.33 2.87 3.01
C GLN A 95 5.84 1.93 1.92
N ALA A 96 6.45 2.46 0.87
CA ALA A 96 7.06 1.69 -0.20
C ALA A 96 8.18 0.79 0.32
N ASP A 97 9.09 1.33 1.14
CA ASP A 97 10.18 0.57 1.77
C ASP A 97 9.66 -0.58 2.64
N ARG A 98 8.61 -0.33 3.44
CA ARG A 98 7.97 -1.37 4.24
C ARG A 98 7.39 -2.47 3.36
N ARG A 99 6.69 -2.09 2.28
CA ARG A 99 6.09 -3.03 1.34
C ARG A 99 7.17 -3.87 0.63
N LEU A 100 8.28 -3.25 0.22
CA LEU A 100 9.41 -3.94 -0.40
C LEU A 100 10.02 -4.97 0.56
N ARG A 101 10.23 -4.62 1.83
CA ARG A 101 10.74 -5.57 2.84
C ARG A 101 9.78 -6.74 3.10
N LEU A 102 8.47 -6.47 3.12
CA LEU A 102 7.47 -7.53 3.27
C LEU A 102 7.48 -8.49 2.08
N HIS A 103 7.53 -7.96 0.85
CA HIS A 103 7.65 -8.79 -0.35
C HIS A 103 8.95 -9.58 -0.33
N GLN A 104 10.09 -8.95 -0.02
CA GLN A 104 11.37 -9.67 0.08
C GLN A 104 11.28 -10.85 1.06
N TYR A 105 10.65 -10.64 2.22
CA TYR A 105 10.41 -11.73 3.18
C TYR A 105 9.50 -12.83 2.61
N GLU A 106 8.43 -12.45 1.91
CA GLU A 106 7.55 -13.39 1.20
C GLU A 106 8.34 -14.24 0.20
N PHE A 107 9.22 -13.64 -0.61
CA PHE A 107 10.07 -14.32 -1.59
C PHE A 107 11.07 -15.28 -0.96
N GLU A 108 11.65 -14.94 0.19
CA GLU A 108 12.56 -15.82 0.91
C GLU A 108 11.82 -16.98 1.60
N ALA A 109 10.62 -16.72 2.13
CA ALA A 109 9.85 -17.69 2.90
C ALA A 109 9.06 -18.68 2.04
N LEU A 110 8.53 -18.28 0.88
CA LEU A 110 7.66 -19.12 0.04
C LEU A 110 8.35 -20.40 -0.48
N PRO A 111 9.58 -20.37 -1.03
CA PRO A 111 10.27 -21.58 -1.46
C PRO A 111 10.49 -22.56 -0.29
N ARG A 112 10.80 -22.00 0.89
CA ARG A 112 10.99 -22.79 2.10
C ARG A 112 9.68 -23.41 2.60
N LEU A 113 8.58 -22.66 2.53
CA LEU A 113 7.24 -23.19 2.83
C LEU A 113 6.92 -24.38 1.93
N TRP A 114 7.13 -24.21 0.62
CA TRP A 114 6.88 -25.26 -0.37
C TRP A 114 7.72 -26.52 -0.10
N GLU A 115 9.02 -26.37 0.15
CA GLU A 115 9.90 -27.49 0.50
C GLU A 115 9.40 -28.26 1.73
N LEU A 116 8.93 -27.55 2.76
CA LEU A 116 8.39 -28.18 3.98
C LEU A 116 7.05 -28.86 3.72
N LEU A 117 6.20 -28.27 2.88
CA LEU A 117 4.90 -28.81 2.49
C LEU A 117 5.09 -30.12 1.72
N ASP A 118 5.94 -30.10 0.69
CA ASP A 118 6.27 -31.26 -0.13
C ASP A 118 6.88 -32.39 0.70
N LYS A 119 7.81 -32.07 1.61
CA LYS A 119 8.39 -33.06 2.55
C LYS A 119 7.34 -33.67 3.47
N ALA A 120 6.45 -32.86 4.05
CA ALA A 120 5.40 -33.34 4.94
C ALA A 120 4.38 -34.21 4.18
N PHE A 121 3.98 -33.78 2.98
CA PHE A 121 3.08 -34.52 2.11
C PHE A 121 3.69 -35.86 1.71
N SER A 122 4.92 -35.87 1.18
CA SER A 122 5.63 -37.07 0.75
C SER A 122 5.87 -38.06 1.90
N ALA A 123 6.28 -37.56 3.08
CA ALA A 123 6.45 -38.42 4.26
C ALA A 123 5.12 -39.03 4.72
N THR A 124 4.02 -38.29 4.61
CA THR A 124 2.67 -38.78 4.96
C THR A 124 2.16 -39.77 3.92
N ALA A 125 2.42 -39.54 2.63
CA ALA A 125 2.13 -40.49 1.57
C ALA A 125 2.88 -41.82 1.81
N ALA A 126 4.13 -41.79 2.25
CA ALA A 126 4.87 -43.01 2.59
C ALA A 126 4.24 -43.80 3.75
N VAL A 127 3.55 -43.12 4.69
CA VAL A 127 2.76 -43.78 5.75
C VAL A 127 1.50 -44.41 5.17
N ALA A 128 0.83 -43.70 4.26
CA ALA A 128 -0.41 -44.15 3.65
C ALA A 128 -0.21 -45.35 2.71
N PHE A 129 0.85 -45.36 1.90
CA PHE A 129 1.10 -46.35 0.85
C PHE A 129 2.25 -47.30 1.17
N SER A 130 2.27 -47.88 2.38
CA SER A 130 3.28 -48.87 2.73
C SER A 130 3.04 -50.20 1.99
N PHE A 131 3.38 -50.25 0.70
CA PHE A 131 3.53 -51.49 -0.06
C PHE A 131 4.95 -52.03 0.16
N ASP A 132 5.19 -52.51 1.37
CA ASP A 132 6.45 -53.17 1.67
C ASP A 132 6.45 -54.56 1.04
N ARG A 133 7.37 -54.78 0.10
CA ARG A 133 7.74 -56.14 -0.29
C ARG A 133 8.57 -56.71 0.84
N ILE A 134 7.91 -57.43 1.74
CA ILE A 134 8.60 -58.01 2.89
C ILE A 134 9.27 -59.29 2.41
N GLN A 135 10.59 -59.36 2.58
CA GLN A 135 11.29 -60.62 2.46
C GLN A 135 10.89 -61.48 3.65
N ASP A 136 10.51 -62.74 3.40
CA ASP A 136 10.24 -63.67 4.49
C ASP A 136 11.57 -64.03 5.18
N LEU A 137 11.72 -63.57 6.42
CA LEU A 137 12.90 -63.80 7.26
C LEU A 137 12.58 -64.71 8.46
N SER A 138 11.45 -65.40 8.44
CA SER A 138 11.00 -66.24 9.55
C SER A 138 11.92 -67.44 9.82
N GLY A 139 12.76 -67.81 8.85
CA GLY A 139 13.77 -68.87 8.96
C GLY A 139 15.22 -68.38 9.11
N SER A 140 15.46 -67.07 9.13
CA SER A 140 16.81 -66.52 9.18
C SER A 140 17.47 -66.71 10.54
N ARG A 141 18.80 -66.93 10.54
CA ARG A 141 19.58 -67.03 11.79
C ARG A 141 19.71 -65.67 12.45
N GLU A 142 19.95 -65.64 13.77
CA GLU A 142 20.13 -64.38 14.51
C GLU A 142 21.22 -63.49 13.90
N GLU A 143 22.34 -64.08 13.48
CA GLU A 143 23.44 -63.36 12.82
C GLU A 143 23.01 -62.69 11.51
N GLU A 144 22.14 -63.33 10.73
CA GLU A 144 21.60 -62.78 9.48
C GLU A 144 20.62 -61.64 9.77
N LEU A 145 19.77 -61.80 10.78
CA LEU A 145 18.84 -60.75 11.22
C LEU A 145 19.58 -59.51 11.74
N ARG A 146 20.69 -59.68 12.45
CA ARG A 146 21.55 -58.58 12.89
C ARG A 146 22.22 -57.88 11.71
N ARG A 147 22.70 -58.65 10.73
CA ARG A 147 23.28 -58.08 9.50
C ARG A 147 22.23 -57.28 8.73
N TYR A 148 21.03 -57.83 8.58
CA TYR A 148 19.90 -57.15 7.94
C TYR A 148 19.54 -55.84 8.67
N ALA A 149 19.50 -55.87 10.01
CA ALA A 149 19.24 -54.70 10.84
C ALA A 149 20.30 -53.60 10.63
N VAL A 150 21.58 -53.94 10.54
CA VAL A 150 22.66 -52.99 10.24
C VAL A 150 22.52 -52.43 8.83
N GLU A 151 22.20 -53.25 7.83
CA GLU A 151 22.02 -52.83 6.43
C GLU A 151 20.87 -51.81 6.27
N HIS A 152 19.84 -51.89 7.12
CA HIS A 152 18.67 -51.01 7.06
C HIS A 152 18.67 -49.90 8.14
N ASP A 153 19.82 -49.64 8.76
CA ASP A 153 20.01 -48.65 9.82
C ASP A 153 18.99 -48.79 10.96
N TYR A 154 18.77 -50.02 11.45
CA TYR A 154 17.91 -50.27 12.60
C TYR A 154 18.67 -49.91 13.88
N THR A 155 17.97 -49.23 14.78
CA THR A 155 18.48 -48.96 16.12
C THR A 155 18.65 -50.24 16.93
N GLU A 156 19.42 -50.19 18.01
CA GLU A 156 19.61 -51.37 18.89
C GLU A 156 18.29 -51.88 19.49
N SER A 157 17.37 -50.97 19.83
CA SER A 157 16.05 -51.34 20.37
C SER A 157 15.15 -51.97 19.30
N GLU A 158 15.18 -51.47 18.06
CA GLU A 158 14.47 -52.08 16.94
C GLU A 158 15.04 -53.46 16.60
N THR A 159 16.37 -53.60 16.66
CA THR A 159 17.05 -54.90 16.47
C THR A 159 16.65 -55.88 17.55
N ALA A 160 16.66 -55.46 18.83
CA ALA A 160 16.21 -56.31 19.94
C ALA A 160 14.73 -56.71 19.79
N PHE A 161 13.87 -55.78 19.38
CA PHE A 161 12.47 -56.06 19.08
C PHE A 161 12.33 -57.09 17.95
N LEU A 162 13.07 -56.93 16.86
CA LEU A 162 13.10 -57.89 15.75
C LEU A 162 13.55 -59.29 16.20
N LEU A 163 14.59 -59.38 17.03
CA LEU A 163 15.12 -60.66 17.50
C LEU A 163 14.18 -61.39 18.48
N ASN A 164 13.38 -60.64 19.25
CA ASN A 164 12.45 -61.21 20.24
C ASN A 164 11.10 -61.66 19.63
N GLU A 165 10.69 -61.09 18.50
CA GLU A 165 9.37 -61.40 17.90
C GLU A 165 9.36 -62.76 17.19
N THR A 166 8.30 -63.56 17.31
CA THR A 166 8.21 -64.87 16.62
C THR A 166 8.09 -64.69 15.10
N ASP A 167 7.30 -63.72 14.65
CA ASP A 167 7.08 -63.41 13.24
C ASP A 167 7.97 -62.21 12.83
N LYS A 168 9.12 -62.52 12.22
CA LYS A 168 10.12 -61.52 11.82
C LYS A 168 9.60 -60.58 10.73
N SER A 169 8.81 -61.10 9.81
CA SER A 169 8.20 -60.34 8.72
C SER A 169 7.23 -59.29 9.26
N LYS A 170 6.40 -59.67 10.23
CA LYS A 170 5.49 -58.74 10.93
C LYS A 170 6.24 -57.72 11.79
N ALA A 171 7.34 -58.12 12.44
CA ALA A 171 8.18 -57.21 13.21
C ALA A 171 8.77 -56.10 12.34
N ILE A 172 9.31 -56.46 11.17
CA ILE A 172 9.89 -55.51 10.19
C ILE A 172 8.84 -54.52 9.69
N LEU A 173 7.66 -55.00 9.33
CA LEU A 173 6.54 -54.13 8.97
C LEU A 173 6.24 -53.10 10.05
N ARG A 174 6.16 -53.56 11.30
CA ARG A 174 5.87 -52.68 12.44
C ARG A 174 6.96 -51.63 12.63
N ILE A 175 8.24 -52.02 12.58
CA ILE A 175 9.38 -51.10 12.67
C ILE A 175 9.29 -50.05 11.56
N ASN A 176 9.15 -50.46 10.30
CA ASN A 176 9.09 -49.56 9.16
C ASN A 176 7.89 -48.60 9.25
N LYS A 177 6.72 -49.10 9.64
CA LYS A 177 5.52 -48.29 9.87
C LYS A 177 5.78 -47.21 10.93
N VAL A 178 6.33 -47.57 12.08
CA VAL A 178 6.64 -46.62 13.17
C VAL A 178 7.68 -45.58 12.71
N ARG A 179 8.75 -45.99 12.01
CA ARG A 179 9.76 -45.07 11.48
C ARG A 179 9.16 -44.05 10.52
N ARG A 180 8.32 -44.49 9.58
CA ARG A 180 7.62 -43.61 8.62
C ARG A 180 6.67 -42.66 9.33
N ALA A 181 5.84 -43.16 10.26
CA ALA A 181 4.92 -42.32 11.03
C ALA A 181 5.68 -41.23 11.80
N ASN A 182 6.81 -41.57 12.42
CA ASN A 182 7.66 -40.60 13.12
C ASN A 182 8.33 -39.60 12.16
N ALA A 183 8.75 -40.03 10.98
CA ALA A 183 9.28 -39.13 9.95
C ALA A 183 8.22 -38.12 9.48
N ALA A 184 7.01 -38.59 9.20
CA ALA A 184 5.88 -37.75 8.79
C ALA A 184 5.48 -36.75 9.89
N ARG A 185 5.37 -37.18 11.16
CA ARG A 185 5.11 -36.28 12.29
C ARG A 185 6.17 -35.19 12.44
N ARG A 186 7.46 -35.53 12.30
CA ARG A 186 8.55 -34.55 12.35
C ARG A 186 8.45 -33.54 11.20
N ALA A 187 8.18 -34.01 9.98
CA ALA A 187 8.00 -33.13 8.83
C ALA A 187 6.79 -32.21 9.01
N MET A 188 5.67 -32.76 9.47
CA MET A 188 4.45 -32.02 9.77
C MET A 188 4.64 -30.97 10.86
N TRP A 189 5.35 -31.30 11.94
CA TRP A 189 5.66 -30.33 13.00
C TRP A 189 6.52 -29.17 12.49
N LYS A 190 7.52 -29.46 11.63
CA LYS A 190 8.35 -28.43 10.99
C LYS A 190 7.51 -27.53 10.09
N LEU A 191 6.65 -28.11 9.25
CA LEU A 191 5.71 -27.37 8.40
C LEU A 191 4.80 -26.48 9.24
N GLY A 192 4.08 -27.04 10.21
CA GLY A 192 3.13 -26.30 11.06
C GLY A 192 3.81 -25.20 11.88
N SER A 193 5.02 -25.44 12.41
CA SER A 193 5.79 -24.42 13.12
C SER A 193 6.25 -23.28 12.22
N PHE A 194 6.67 -23.58 10.99
CA PHE A 194 7.01 -22.57 10.00
C PHE A 194 5.77 -21.79 9.57
N ASN A 195 4.66 -22.49 9.30
CA ASN A 195 3.39 -21.92 8.88
C ASN A 195 2.84 -20.91 9.88
N ARG A 196 2.72 -21.30 11.15
CA ARG A 196 2.21 -20.39 12.20
C ARG A 196 3.02 -19.12 12.38
N ARG A 197 4.33 -19.16 12.12
CA ARG A 197 5.21 -17.98 12.26
C ARG A 197 5.15 -17.04 11.05
N ASN A 198 4.84 -17.58 9.89
CA ASN A 198 4.99 -16.87 8.63
C ASN A 198 3.67 -16.58 7.91
N ALA A 199 2.56 -17.20 8.32
CA ALA A 199 1.26 -17.09 7.65
C ALA A 199 0.76 -15.65 7.48
N ILE A 200 1.15 -14.73 8.36
CA ILE A 200 0.78 -13.30 8.25
C ILE A 200 1.34 -12.62 6.99
N PHE A 201 2.40 -13.18 6.40
CA PHE A 201 3.07 -12.60 5.24
C PHE A 201 2.57 -13.15 3.91
N TRP A 202 1.58 -14.04 3.92
CA TRP A 202 1.15 -14.73 2.71
C TRP A 202 -0.24 -14.26 2.28
N PRO A 203 -0.55 -14.34 0.98
CA PRO A 203 -1.91 -14.23 0.49
C PRO A 203 -2.84 -15.25 1.19
N GLU A 204 -4.10 -14.86 1.37
CA GLU A 204 -5.13 -15.69 2.02
C GLU A 204 -5.34 -17.00 1.25
N GLU A 205 -5.20 -16.98 -0.08
CA GLU A 205 -5.36 -18.12 -0.96
C GLU A 205 -4.29 -19.19 -0.69
N ILE A 206 -3.02 -18.80 -0.57
CA ILE A 206 -1.92 -19.72 -0.22
C ILE A 206 -2.13 -20.26 1.19
N THR A 207 -2.49 -19.40 2.14
CA THR A 207 -2.72 -19.78 3.53
C THR A 207 -3.84 -20.81 3.66
N SER A 208 -4.95 -20.59 2.97
CA SER A 208 -6.11 -21.49 2.95
C SER A 208 -5.75 -22.87 2.39
N GLU A 209 -5.09 -22.93 1.24
CA GLU A 209 -4.69 -24.20 0.62
C GLU A 209 -3.66 -24.96 1.46
N VAL A 210 -2.66 -24.26 2.01
CA VAL A 210 -1.65 -24.89 2.89
C VAL A 210 -2.29 -25.44 4.16
N ASN A 211 -3.19 -24.70 4.78
CA ASN A 211 -3.90 -25.16 5.97
C ASN A 211 -4.79 -26.37 5.67
N ALA A 212 -5.47 -26.38 4.51
CA ALA A 212 -6.25 -27.52 4.08
C ALA A 212 -5.38 -28.79 3.92
N ILE A 213 -4.20 -28.68 3.33
CA ILE A 213 -3.24 -29.79 3.20
C ILE A 213 -2.69 -30.22 4.58
N ILE A 214 -2.47 -29.28 5.49
CA ILE A 214 -2.06 -29.56 6.88
C ILE A 214 -3.13 -30.37 7.61
N ASP A 215 -4.40 -29.98 7.50
CA ASP A 215 -5.51 -30.69 8.14
C ASP A 215 -5.64 -32.11 7.57
N GLU A 216 -5.50 -32.23 6.26
CA GLU A 216 -5.47 -33.50 5.54
C GLU A 216 -4.33 -34.42 6.01
N ILE A 217 -3.09 -33.90 6.11
CA ILE A 217 -1.95 -34.65 6.64
C ILE A 217 -2.23 -35.09 8.08
N THR A 218 -2.78 -34.18 8.90
CA THR A 218 -3.11 -34.46 10.30
C THR A 218 -4.09 -35.61 10.42
N GLU A 219 -5.14 -35.62 9.60
CA GLU A 219 -6.14 -36.68 9.57
C GLU A 219 -5.50 -38.06 9.32
N VAL A 220 -4.64 -38.18 8.30
CA VAL A 220 -3.94 -39.45 7.99
C VAL A 220 -3.07 -39.91 9.15
N LEU A 221 -2.32 -38.99 9.77
CA LEU A 221 -1.45 -39.33 10.90
C LEU A 221 -2.22 -39.72 12.15
N VAL A 222 -3.39 -39.12 12.40
CA VAL A 222 -4.28 -39.49 13.49
C VAL A 222 -4.84 -40.90 13.25
N TRP A 223 -5.33 -41.19 12.04
CA TRP A 223 -5.82 -42.52 11.71
C TRP A 223 -4.74 -43.59 11.85
N SER A 224 -3.53 -43.33 11.35
CA SER A 224 -2.39 -44.24 11.48
C SER A 224 -2.04 -44.55 12.95
N ASP A 225 -2.16 -43.57 13.85
CA ASP A 225 -1.92 -43.75 15.28
C ASP A 225 -3.04 -44.55 15.97
N MET A 226 -4.29 -44.33 15.57
CA MET A 226 -5.44 -45.09 16.06
C MET A 226 -5.35 -46.57 15.66
N GLU A 227 -4.90 -46.83 14.44
CA GLU A 227 -4.69 -48.16 13.87
C GLU A 227 -3.71 -48.99 14.71
N ASP A 228 -2.58 -48.40 15.10
CA ASP A 228 -1.54 -49.07 15.91
C ASP A 228 -2.01 -49.37 17.34
N LYS A 229 -2.85 -48.49 17.92
CA LYS A 229 -3.28 -48.61 19.32
C LYS A 229 -4.44 -49.56 19.54
N ARG A 230 -5.39 -49.64 18.61
CA ARG A 230 -6.68 -50.33 18.84
C ARG A 230 -6.78 -51.70 18.18
N GLY A 231 -5.88 -52.01 17.24
CA GLY A 231 -6.11 -53.11 16.31
C GLY A 231 -7.26 -52.77 15.36
N ILE A 232 -7.11 -53.15 14.09
CA ILE A 232 -8.08 -52.80 13.05
C ILE A 232 -9.17 -53.86 13.00
N ASP A 233 -10.41 -53.46 13.25
CA ASP A 233 -11.56 -54.26 12.81
C ASP A 233 -11.77 -54.10 11.28
N ALA A 234 -12.48 -55.03 10.64
CA ALA A 234 -12.70 -55.01 9.20
C ALA A 234 -13.35 -53.70 8.68
N HIS A 235 -14.18 -53.04 9.50
CA HIS A 235 -14.81 -51.77 9.16
C HIS A 235 -13.79 -50.61 9.19
N GLN A 236 -12.86 -50.62 10.12
CA GLN A 236 -11.78 -49.64 10.20
C GLN A 236 -10.81 -49.79 9.03
N MET A 237 -10.57 -51.01 8.54
CA MET A 237 -9.73 -51.25 7.36
C MET A 237 -10.32 -50.59 6.10
N ASP A 238 -11.62 -50.72 5.84
CA ASP A 238 -12.28 -50.07 4.69
C ASP A 238 -12.17 -48.54 4.77
N ARG A 239 -12.31 -47.96 5.97
CA ARG A 239 -12.08 -46.52 6.17
C ARG A 239 -10.64 -46.12 5.92
N THR A 240 -9.68 -46.87 6.44
CA THR A 240 -8.25 -46.61 6.20
C THR A 240 -7.94 -46.66 4.71
N LEU A 241 -8.39 -47.70 3.99
CA LEU A 241 -8.20 -47.83 2.55
C LEU A 241 -8.85 -46.67 1.78
N LYS A 242 -10.04 -46.22 2.17
CA LYS A 242 -10.69 -45.04 1.58
C LYS A 242 -9.91 -43.77 1.89
N THR A 243 -9.51 -43.53 3.13
CA THR A 243 -8.75 -42.33 3.53
C THR A 243 -7.39 -42.30 2.83
N VAL A 244 -6.70 -43.44 2.73
CA VAL A 244 -5.43 -43.60 2.03
C VAL A 244 -5.61 -43.40 0.53
N GLY A 245 -6.55 -44.09 -0.12
CA GLY A 245 -6.81 -43.94 -1.56
C GLY A 245 -7.22 -42.51 -1.93
N ASN A 246 -8.05 -41.88 -1.10
CA ASN A 246 -8.41 -40.48 -1.26
C ASN A 246 -7.23 -39.54 -1.01
N PHE A 247 -6.21 -39.95 -0.24
CA PHE A 247 -5.08 -39.08 0.08
C PHE A 247 -4.27 -38.72 -1.16
N THR A 248 -3.94 -39.68 -2.03
CA THR A 248 -3.20 -39.34 -3.26
C THR A 248 -4.10 -38.75 -4.32
N ASP A 249 -5.22 -39.41 -4.60
CA ASP A 249 -5.96 -39.13 -5.82
C ASP A 249 -6.79 -37.85 -5.69
N ALA A 250 -7.35 -37.60 -4.50
CA ALA A 250 -8.15 -36.41 -4.26
C ALA A 250 -7.33 -35.20 -3.82
N ARG A 251 -6.14 -35.40 -3.21
CA ARG A 251 -5.36 -34.29 -2.61
C ARG A 251 -4.17 -33.83 -3.44
N ARG A 252 -3.68 -34.64 -4.39
CA ARG A 252 -2.67 -34.19 -5.37
C ARG A 252 -3.10 -32.92 -6.13
N PRO A 253 -4.35 -32.76 -6.59
CA PRO A 253 -4.81 -31.52 -7.23
C PRO A 253 -4.67 -30.28 -6.33
N ARG A 254 -4.88 -30.41 -5.01
CA ARG A 254 -4.68 -29.30 -4.05
C ARG A 254 -3.21 -28.95 -3.89
N LEU A 255 -2.34 -29.96 -3.81
CA LEU A 255 -0.89 -29.75 -3.78
C LEU A 255 -0.40 -29.03 -5.05
N GLU A 256 -0.88 -29.44 -6.23
CA GLU A 256 -0.58 -28.78 -7.51
C GLU A 256 -1.14 -27.35 -7.55
N LYS A 257 -2.35 -27.13 -7.03
CA LYS A 257 -2.93 -25.78 -6.89
C LYS A 257 -2.06 -24.90 -6.01
N ALA A 258 -1.66 -25.37 -4.83
CA ALA A 258 -0.74 -24.65 -3.94
C ALA A 258 0.60 -24.36 -4.63
N GLN A 259 1.15 -25.33 -5.37
CA GLN A 259 2.37 -25.14 -6.15
C GLN A 259 2.22 -24.03 -7.20
N ASN A 260 1.11 -24.02 -7.92
CA ASN A 260 0.85 -23.03 -8.96
C ASN A 260 0.68 -21.64 -8.36
N LEU A 261 -0.02 -21.50 -7.23
CA LEU A 261 -0.11 -20.23 -6.51
C LEU A 261 1.27 -19.71 -6.08
N VAL A 262 2.13 -20.58 -5.55
CA VAL A 262 3.51 -20.22 -5.19
C VAL A 262 4.30 -19.80 -6.44
N ARG A 263 4.21 -20.55 -7.54
CA ARG A 263 4.91 -20.23 -8.80
C ARG A 263 4.44 -18.93 -9.42
N GLU A 264 3.13 -18.71 -9.50
CA GLU A 264 2.54 -17.47 -10.01
C GLU A 264 3.07 -16.28 -9.20
N ARG A 265 3.08 -16.42 -7.87
CA ARG A 265 3.59 -15.37 -6.99
C ARG A 265 5.08 -15.09 -7.19
N LEU A 266 5.88 -16.13 -7.38
CA LEU A 266 7.31 -16.00 -7.65
C LEU A 266 7.60 -15.43 -9.06
N ASN A 267 6.74 -15.68 -10.05
CA ASN A 267 6.92 -15.24 -11.43
C ASN A 267 6.39 -13.83 -11.71
N ILE A 268 5.37 -13.36 -10.97
CA ILE A 268 4.78 -12.01 -11.16
C ILE A 268 5.86 -10.92 -11.08
N ASP A 269 6.88 -11.08 -10.24
CA ASP A 269 7.92 -10.07 -10.08
C ASP A 269 8.97 -10.08 -11.19
N VAL A 270 9.24 -11.23 -11.80
CA VAL A 270 10.08 -11.30 -13.01
C VAL A 270 9.40 -10.52 -14.14
N LEU A 271 8.09 -10.70 -14.31
CA LEU A 271 7.31 -10.01 -15.34
C LEU A 271 7.09 -8.52 -15.01
N ALA A 272 7.02 -8.14 -13.74
CA ALA A 272 6.93 -6.74 -13.33
C ALA A 272 8.23 -5.99 -13.62
N GLY A 273 9.39 -6.61 -13.37
CA GLY A 273 10.70 -6.08 -13.72
C GLY A 273 10.85 -5.86 -15.24
N GLU A 274 10.47 -6.86 -16.04
CA GLU A 274 10.59 -6.78 -17.50
C GLU A 274 9.68 -5.71 -18.13
N LYS A 275 8.48 -5.49 -17.55
CA LYS A 275 7.58 -4.43 -18.00
C LYS A 275 8.07 -3.02 -17.65
N ALA A 276 8.65 -2.84 -16.45
CA ALA A 276 9.21 -1.56 -16.05
C ALA A 276 10.36 -1.13 -16.99
N ASP A 277 11.27 -2.06 -17.28
CA ASP A 277 12.44 -1.83 -18.12
C ASP A 277 12.05 -1.44 -19.57
N ARG A 278 11.05 -2.12 -20.14
CA ARG A 278 10.49 -1.75 -21.47
C ARG A 278 9.83 -0.37 -21.48
N THR A 279 9.25 0.06 -20.37
CA THR A 279 8.58 1.37 -20.28
C THR A 279 9.59 2.50 -20.19
N GLU A 280 10.70 2.31 -19.48
CA GLU A 280 11.81 3.27 -19.42
C GLU A 280 12.53 3.40 -20.77
N LEU A 281 12.75 2.27 -21.47
CA LEU A 281 13.27 2.28 -22.84
C LEU A 281 12.40 3.13 -23.79
N ASN A 282 11.08 2.97 -23.74
CA ASN A 282 10.15 3.75 -24.58
C ASN A 282 10.12 5.24 -24.22
N ILE A 283 10.25 5.60 -22.93
CA ILE A 283 10.30 7.01 -22.51
C ILE A 283 11.63 7.66 -22.93
N SER A 284 12.75 6.91 -22.88
CA SER A 284 14.05 7.40 -23.34
C SER A 284 14.10 7.58 -24.87
N ALA A 285 13.44 6.71 -25.63
CA ALA A 285 13.36 6.82 -27.08
C ALA A 285 12.43 7.95 -27.57
N ALA A 286 11.54 8.43 -26.70
CA ALA A 286 10.60 9.52 -27.00
C ALA A 286 11.13 10.92 -26.60
N ARG A 287 12.32 11.01 -25.98
CA ARG A 287 13.00 12.26 -25.63
C ARG A 287 14.15 12.53 -26.60
#